data_AF-A0A1G1Y6V7-F1
#
_entry.id   AF-A0A1G1Y6V7-F1
#
_cell.length_a   1.000
_cell.length_b   1.000
_cell.length_c   1.000
_cell.angle_alpha   90.00
_cell.angle_beta   90.00
_cell.angle_gamma   90.00
#
_symmetry.space_group_name_H-M   'P 1'
#
loop_
_entity.id
_entity.type
_entity.pdbx_description
1 polymer ?
#
loop_
_entity_poly.entity_id
_entity_poly.type
_entity_poly.pdbx_seq_one_letter_code
_entity_poly.pdbx_strand_id
1 'polypeptide(L)'
;MLDALPKHYILYLDSLCQLVSERKFKEVELEVLSLIEELLSHANKEDDSLMRDIVIAQIIYSDFNDYYLNWTTSRGKNAEKENTHLVSDEHSNYLIAHSTEVADMDDLLYELNNYLTDLNVKKQKEEVKYHLKCYKRYINA
;
A
#
# COMPACT_ATOMS: atom_id res chain seq x y z
N MET A 1 -7.02 15.28 -2.40
CA MET A 1 -5.84 14.49 -2.79
C MET A 1 -6.17 13.45 -3.85
N LEU A 2 -7.28 12.71 -3.74
CA LEU A 2 -7.66 11.68 -4.71
C LEU A 2 -7.98 12.20 -6.12
N ASP A 3 -8.49 13.43 -6.26
CA ASP A 3 -8.86 14.03 -7.56
C ASP A 3 -7.67 14.22 -8.53
N ALA A 4 -6.43 14.12 -8.03
CA ALA A 4 -5.21 14.21 -8.82
C ALA A 4 -4.64 12.85 -9.25
N LEU A 5 -5.15 11.73 -8.70
CA LEU A 5 -4.66 10.40 -9.04
C LEU A 5 -5.18 9.96 -10.42
N PRO A 6 -4.32 9.35 -11.26
CA PRO A 6 -4.77 8.63 -12.43
C PRO A 6 -5.89 7.64 -12.11
N LYS A 7 -6.83 7.48 -13.05
CA LYS A 7 -7.94 6.53 -12.93
C LYS A 7 -7.48 5.12 -12.58
N HIS A 8 -6.32 4.68 -13.07
CA HIS A 8 -5.81 3.33 -12.76
C HIS A 8 -5.49 3.17 -11.27
N TYR A 9 -4.89 4.18 -10.59
CA TYR A 9 -4.65 4.10 -9.15
C TYR A 9 -5.93 4.15 -8.33
N ILE A 10 -6.94 4.90 -8.79
CA ILE A 10 -8.26 4.89 -8.14
C ILE A 10 -8.88 3.50 -8.24
N LEU A 11 -8.84 2.87 -9.43
CA LEU A 11 -9.34 1.50 -9.63
C LEU A 11 -8.56 0.46 -8.82
N TYR A 12 -7.25 0.64 -8.72
CA TYR A 12 -6.39 -0.20 -7.88
C TYR A 12 -6.80 -0.11 -6.40
N LEU A 13 -6.93 1.11 -5.85
CA LEU A 13 -7.35 1.32 -4.46
C LEU A 13 -8.74 0.75 -4.19
N ASP A 14 -9.67 0.91 -5.13
CA ASP A 14 -11.01 0.31 -5.05
C ASP A 14 -10.96 -1.23 -5.01
N SER A 15 -10.11 -1.83 -5.84
CA SER A 15 -9.87 -3.28 -5.85
C SER A 15 -9.26 -3.76 -4.54
N LEU A 16 -8.26 -3.03 -4.02
CA LEU A 16 -7.59 -3.33 -2.77
C LEU A 16 -8.57 -3.30 -1.58
N CYS A 17 -9.39 -2.25 -1.50
CA CYS A 17 -10.45 -2.13 -0.50
C CYS A 17 -11.48 -3.26 -0.59
N GLN A 18 -11.85 -3.66 -1.82
CA GLN A 18 -12.74 -4.79 -2.02
C GLN A 18 -12.14 -6.08 -1.47
N LEU A 19 -10.86 -6.38 -1.77
CA LEU A 19 -10.17 -7.55 -1.26
C LEU A 19 -10.05 -7.55 0.28
N VAL A 20 -9.74 -6.39 0.87
CA VAL A 20 -9.72 -6.20 2.33
C VAL A 20 -11.09 -6.49 2.94
N SER A 21 -12.17 -5.97 2.35
CA SER A 21 -13.55 -6.23 2.82
C SER A 21 -13.96 -7.69 2.73
N GLU A 22 -13.37 -8.44 1.79
CA GLU A 22 -13.56 -9.88 1.61
C GLU A 22 -12.59 -10.72 2.46
N ARG A 23 -11.73 -10.08 3.25
CA ARG A 23 -10.68 -10.71 4.08
C ARG A 23 -9.71 -11.57 3.26
N LYS A 24 -9.49 -11.19 2.00
CA LYS A 24 -8.55 -11.85 1.06
C LYS A 24 -7.15 -11.26 1.22
N PHE A 25 -6.59 -11.35 2.42
CA PHE A 25 -5.36 -10.63 2.77
C PHE A 25 -4.13 -11.10 1.97
N LYS A 26 -4.06 -12.38 1.61
CA LYS A 26 -2.99 -12.88 0.76
C LYS A 26 -3.01 -12.21 -0.63
N GLU A 27 -4.19 -12.04 -1.21
CA GLU A 27 -4.37 -11.35 -2.48
C GLU A 27 -4.06 -9.84 -2.35
N VAL A 28 -4.45 -9.22 -1.23
CA VAL A 28 -4.09 -7.82 -0.90
C VAL A 28 -2.57 -7.64 -0.90
N GLU A 29 -1.85 -8.53 -0.23
CA GLU A 29 -0.39 -8.49 -0.20
C GLU A 29 0.20 -8.61 -1.61
N LEU A 30 -0.26 -9.57 -2.42
CA LEU A 30 0.24 -9.75 -3.79
C LEU A 30 0.00 -8.52 -4.68
N GLU A 31 -1.14 -7.86 -4.54
CA GLU A 31 -1.46 -6.61 -5.23
C GLU A 31 -0.55 -5.46 -4.76
N VAL A 32 -0.25 -5.37 -3.45
CA VAL A 32 0.70 -4.38 -2.92
C VAL A 32 2.11 -4.63 -3.43
N LEU A 33 2.58 -5.88 -3.43
CA LEU A 33 3.90 -6.22 -3.97
C LEU A 33 4.02 -5.91 -5.46
N SER A 34 2.95 -6.13 -6.23
CA SER A 34 2.90 -5.81 -7.66
C SER A 34 2.93 -4.29 -7.89
N LEU A 35 2.21 -3.52 -7.08
CA LEU A 35 2.29 -2.06 -7.11
C LEU A 35 3.71 -1.57 -6.79
N ILE A 36 4.36 -2.11 -5.76
CA ILE A 36 5.74 -1.72 -5.40
C ILE A 36 6.69 -1.95 -6.59
N GLU A 37 6.57 -3.06 -7.31
CA GLU A 37 7.36 -3.31 -8.53
C GLU A 37 7.08 -2.30 -9.64
N GLU A 38 5.81 -1.95 -9.85
CA GLU A 38 5.42 -0.90 -10.80
C GLU A 38 6.08 0.44 -10.43
N LEU A 39 5.96 0.89 -9.18
CA LEU A 39 6.53 2.14 -8.69
C LEU A 39 8.06 2.18 -8.81
N LEU A 40 8.74 1.07 -8.49
CA LEU A 40 10.20 0.95 -8.66
C LEU A 40 10.65 1.02 -10.12
N SER A 41 9.79 0.59 -11.06
CA SER A 41 10.04 0.69 -12.50
C SER A 41 9.83 2.11 -13.04
N HIS A 42 9.03 2.93 -12.34
CA HIS A 42 8.65 4.28 -12.73
C HIS A 42 9.57 5.37 -12.19
N ALA A 43 10.36 5.09 -11.16
CA ALA A 43 11.13 6.08 -10.40
C ALA A 43 12.28 6.82 -11.14
N ASN A 44 12.33 6.77 -12.47
CA ASN A 44 13.20 7.61 -13.33
C ASN A 44 12.38 8.55 -14.25
N LYS A 45 11.06 8.68 -14.05
CA LYS A 45 10.15 9.47 -14.89
C LYS A 45 10.03 10.93 -14.41
N GLU A 46 9.39 11.76 -15.25
CA GLU A 46 9.14 13.20 -15.04
C GLU A 46 8.41 13.49 -13.70
N ASP A 47 8.61 14.71 -13.17
CA ASP A 47 8.16 15.16 -11.84
C ASP A 47 6.67 14.88 -11.54
N ASP A 48 5.78 15.04 -12.53
CA ASP A 48 4.33 14.81 -12.38
C ASP A 48 3.96 13.33 -12.18
N SER A 49 4.76 12.40 -12.72
CA SER A 49 4.55 10.96 -12.49
C SER A 49 5.01 10.58 -11.09
N LEU A 50 6.15 11.11 -10.66
CA LEU A 50 6.70 10.85 -9.34
C LEU A 50 5.76 11.32 -8.23
N MET A 51 5.16 12.51 -8.38
CA MET A 51 4.19 13.00 -7.39
C MET A 51 2.97 12.08 -7.24
N ARG A 52 2.52 11.42 -8.31
CA ARG A 52 1.41 10.46 -8.24
C ARG A 52 1.84 9.17 -7.55
N ASP A 53 3.05 8.70 -7.86
CA ASP A 53 3.67 7.52 -7.25
C ASP A 53 3.86 7.71 -5.73
N ILE A 54 4.28 8.91 -5.30
CA ILE A 54 4.37 9.28 -3.88
C ILE A 54 2.98 9.24 -3.24
N VAL A 55 1.97 9.86 -3.85
CA VAL A 55 0.62 9.92 -3.26
C VAL A 55 0.02 8.52 -3.08
N ILE A 56 0.17 7.62 -4.06
CA ILE A 56 -0.36 6.26 -3.91
C ILE A 56 0.39 5.48 -2.83
N ALA A 57 1.73 5.61 -2.74
CA ALA A 57 2.52 4.98 -1.69
C ALA A 57 2.16 5.50 -0.28
N GLN A 58 1.89 6.79 -0.15
CA GLN A 58 1.43 7.41 1.10
C GLN A 58 0.03 6.92 1.50
N ILE A 59 -0.89 6.79 0.53
CA ILE A 59 -2.21 6.25 0.79
C ILE A 59 -2.12 4.81 1.32
N ILE A 60 -1.29 3.96 0.70
CA ILE A 60 -1.15 2.57 1.16
C ILE A 60 -0.51 2.48 2.54
N TYR A 61 0.49 3.32 2.83
CA TYR A 61 1.27 3.20 4.05
C TYR A 61 0.68 3.94 5.25
N SER A 62 0.31 5.20 5.07
CA SER A 62 -0.06 6.10 6.18
C SER A 62 -1.57 6.35 6.25
N ASP A 63 -2.23 6.50 5.10
CA ASP A 63 -3.63 6.96 5.06
C ASP A 63 -4.63 5.82 4.75
N PHE A 64 -4.19 4.57 4.73
CA PHE A 64 -4.98 3.46 4.21
C PHE A 64 -6.28 3.27 4.99
N ASN A 65 -6.23 3.33 6.32
CA ASN A 65 -7.41 3.17 7.17
C ASN A 65 -8.45 4.24 6.89
N ASP A 66 -8.03 5.50 6.75
CA ASP A 66 -8.93 6.61 6.45
C ASP A 66 -9.52 6.48 5.04
N TYR A 67 -8.70 6.07 4.07
CA TYR A 67 -9.17 5.79 2.72
C TYR A 67 -10.22 4.67 2.72
N TYR A 68 -9.92 3.56 3.38
CA TYR A 68 -10.80 2.40 3.45
C TYR A 68 -12.10 2.71 4.22
N LEU A 69 -12.03 3.46 5.31
CA LEU A 69 -13.20 3.96 6.06
C LEU A 69 -14.14 4.80 5.18
N ASN A 70 -13.57 5.71 4.38
CA ASN A 70 -14.35 6.52 3.44
C ASN A 70 -14.99 5.65 2.36
N TRP A 71 -14.23 4.67 1.84
CA TRP A 71 -14.69 3.73 0.84
C TRP A 71 -15.87 2.88 1.34
N THR A 72 -15.77 2.29 2.55
CA THR A 72 -16.86 1.48 3.13
C THR A 72 -18.10 2.31 3.40
N THR A 73 -17.92 3.53 3.93
CA THR A 73 -19.01 4.49 4.22
C THR A 73 -19.76 4.87 2.95
N SER A 74 -19.04 5.16 1.86
CA SER A 74 -19.66 5.56 0.58
C SER A 74 -20.54 4.46 -0.05
N ARG A 75 -20.28 3.18 0.26
CA ARG A 75 -20.99 2.03 -0.31
C ARG A 75 -22.15 1.52 0.55
N GLY A 76 -22.37 2.11 1.73
CA GLY A 76 -23.58 1.92 2.55
C GLY A 76 -23.83 0.51 3.11
N LYS A 77 -22.88 -0.42 2.96
CA LYS A 77 -23.01 -1.80 3.46
C LYS A 77 -21.92 -2.07 4.50
N ASN A 78 -22.34 -2.47 5.70
CA ASN A 78 -21.47 -2.94 6.79
C ASN A 78 -20.37 -1.99 7.27
N ALA A 79 -20.43 -0.69 6.94
CA ALA A 79 -19.42 0.29 7.34
C ALA A 79 -19.16 0.26 8.85
N GLU A 80 -20.18 0.34 9.71
CA GLU A 80 -19.98 0.24 11.17
C GLU A 80 -19.21 -1.01 11.60
N LYS A 81 -19.51 -2.17 11.02
CA LYS A 81 -18.84 -3.44 11.37
C LYS A 81 -17.39 -3.44 10.91
N GLU A 82 -17.12 -3.06 9.66
CA GLU A 82 -15.74 -2.98 9.16
C GLU A 82 -14.94 -1.92 9.92
N ASN A 83 -15.56 -0.80 10.27
CA ASN A 83 -14.93 0.30 11.00
C ASN A 83 -14.49 -0.10 12.41
N THR A 84 -15.23 -0.99 13.09
CA THR A 84 -14.84 -1.51 14.41
C THR A 84 -13.59 -2.39 14.38
N HIS A 85 -13.20 -2.88 13.20
CA HIS A 85 -12.07 -3.79 13.03
C HIS A 85 -10.81 -3.10 12.50
N LEU A 86 -10.84 -1.80 12.17
CA LEU A 86 -9.69 -1.09 11.59
C LEU A 86 -8.50 -0.91 12.53
N VAL A 87 -8.67 -1.21 13.82
CA VAL A 87 -7.60 -1.17 14.82
C VAL A 87 -7.19 -2.61 15.12
N SER A 88 -5.90 -2.90 14.91
CA SER A 88 -5.26 -4.15 15.31
C SER A 88 -4.22 -3.87 16.39
N ASP A 89 -4.02 -4.84 17.28
CA ASP A 89 -2.96 -4.78 18.30
C ASP A 89 -1.56 -4.97 17.70
N GLU A 90 -1.46 -5.52 16.49
CA GLU A 90 -0.19 -5.79 15.82
C GLU A 90 0.37 -4.57 15.08
N HIS A 91 -0.47 -3.78 14.41
CA HIS A 91 -0.07 -2.58 13.69
C HIS A 91 -1.26 -1.63 13.47
N SER A 92 -1.00 -0.32 13.39
CA SER A 92 -2.06 0.69 13.23
C SER A 92 -2.67 0.70 11.83
N ASN A 93 -1.88 0.43 10.80
CA ASN A 93 -2.39 0.23 9.43
C ASN A 93 -3.00 -1.17 9.30
N TYR A 94 -4.31 -1.23 9.00
CA TYR A 94 -5.10 -2.46 8.96
C TYR A 94 -4.63 -3.45 7.88
N LEU A 95 -4.10 -2.96 6.75
CA LEU A 95 -3.53 -3.83 5.72
C LEU A 95 -2.26 -4.51 6.22
N ILE A 96 -1.36 -3.73 6.83
CA ILE A 96 -0.08 -4.22 7.35
C ILE A 96 -0.32 -5.20 8.50
N ALA A 97 -1.26 -4.90 9.38
CA ALA A 97 -1.63 -5.75 10.52
C ALA A 97 -2.21 -7.12 10.14
N HIS A 98 -2.54 -7.34 8.87
CA HIS A 98 -3.03 -8.62 8.35
C HIS A 98 -2.11 -9.22 7.28
N SER A 99 -0.90 -8.69 7.15
CA SER A 99 0.11 -9.20 6.24
C SER A 99 0.80 -10.45 6.82
N THR A 100 1.32 -11.32 5.94
CA THR A 100 1.98 -12.57 6.33
C THR A 100 3.13 -12.35 7.32
N GLU A 101 3.94 -11.31 7.11
CA GLU A 101 4.99 -10.87 8.05
C GLU A 101 4.87 -9.37 8.30
N VAL A 102 4.17 -8.98 9.37
CA VAL A 102 3.78 -7.59 9.67
C VAL A 102 4.98 -6.64 9.65
N ALA A 103 6.08 -6.98 10.32
CA ALA A 103 7.27 -6.13 10.41
C ALA A 103 7.95 -5.94 9.05
N ASP A 104 8.06 -7.00 8.25
CA ASP A 104 8.72 -6.92 6.95
C ASP A 104 7.88 -6.16 5.91
N MET A 105 6.54 -6.18 6.03
CA MET A 105 5.65 -5.35 5.20
C MET A 105 5.75 -3.87 5.59
N ASP A 106 5.77 -3.56 6.90
CA ASP A 106 5.96 -2.19 7.41
C ASP A 106 7.28 -1.59 6.90
N ASP A 107 8.39 -2.30 7.13
CA ASP A 107 9.72 -1.89 6.64
C ASP A 107 9.72 -1.68 5.12
N LEU A 108 9.13 -2.59 4.35
CA LEU A 108 9.08 -2.48 2.90
C LEU A 108 8.34 -1.22 2.42
N LEU A 109 7.16 -0.93 3.00
CA LEU A 109 6.35 0.23 2.63
C LEU A 109 6.95 1.55 3.14
N TYR A 110 7.60 1.52 4.31
CA TYR A 110 8.37 2.65 4.84
C TYR A 110 9.54 3.01 3.91
N GLU A 111 10.35 2.01 3.55
CA GLU A 111 11.51 2.20 2.68
C GLU A 111 11.09 2.69 1.29
N LEU A 112 9.96 2.18 0.75
CA LEU A 112 9.38 2.64 -0.53
C LEU A 112 9.00 4.13 -0.46
N ASN A 113 8.27 4.55 0.57
CA ASN A 113 7.85 5.94 0.72
C ASN A 113 9.05 6.88 0.82
N ASN A 114 10.08 6.50 1.58
CA ASN A 114 11.31 7.27 1.68
C ASN A 114 12.04 7.36 0.34
N TYR A 115 12.13 6.24 -0.39
CA TYR A 115 12.76 6.23 -1.72
C TYR A 115 12.04 7.17 -2.69
N LEU A 116 10.71 7.11 -2.76
CA LEU A 116 9.93 7.94 -3.68
C LEU A 116 9.99 9.44 -3.30
N THR A 117 10.10 9.75 -2.01
CA THR A 117 10.18 11.14 -1.52
C THR A 117 11.57 11.76 -1.68
N ASP A 118 12.65 10.96 -1.62
CA ASP A 118 14.03 11.41 -1.88
C ASP A 118 14.79 10.46 -2.81
N LEU A 119 14.61 10.67 -4.12
CA LEU A 119 15.25 9.87 -5.18
C LEU A 119 16.77 10.00 -5.24
N ASN A 120 17.38 10.97 -4.55
CA ASN A 120 18.84 11.15 -4.58
C ASN A 120 19.57 10.06 -3.78
N VAL A 121 18.85 9.33 -2.93
CA VAL A 121 19.41 8.27 -2.10
C VAL A 121 19.39 6.96 -2.88
N LYS A 122 20.35 6.77 -3.79
CA LYS A 122 20.51 5.50 -4.55
C LYS A 122 20.52 4.25 -3.67
N LYS A 123 21.02 4.37 -2.44
CA LYS A 123 21.02 3.28 -1.44
C LYS A 123 19.59 2.81 -1.14
N GLN A 124 18.65 3.74 -1.00
CA GLN A 124 17.27 3.48 -0.63
C GLN A 124 16.56 2.59 -1.66
N LYS A 125 16.80 2.80 -2.96
CA LYS A 125 16.26 1.94 -4.02
C LYS A 125 16.63 0.47 -3.84
N GLU A 126 17.89 0.21 -3.48
CA GLU A 126 18.40 -1.15 -3.31
C GLU A 126 17.89 -1.78 -2.01
N GLU A 127 17.66 -0.99 -0.96
CA GLU A 127 16.97 -1.44 0.26
C GLU A 127 15.53 -1.88 -0.06
N VAL A 128 14.74 -1.07 -0.77
CA VAL A 128 13.36 -1.46 -1.17
C VAL A 128 13.37 -2.77 -1.96
N LYS A 129 14.30 -2.94 -2.91
CA LYS A 129 14.43 -4.20 -3.68
C LYS A 129 14.83 -5.38 -2.79
N TYR A 130 15.68 -5.16 -1.80
CA TYR A 130 16.08 -6.18 -0.84
C TYR A 130 14.89 -6.62 0.01
N HIS A 131 14.19 -5.68 0.64
CA HIS A 131 12.99 -5.94 1.44
C HIS A 131 11.90 -6.63 0.60
N LEU A 132 11.65 -6.17 -0.63
CA LEU A 132 10.69 -6.79 -1.55
C LEU A 132 11.04 -8.25 -1.85
N LYS A 133 12.32 -8.53 -2.10
CA LYS A 133 12.80 -9.90 -2.36
C LYS A 133 12.66 -10.78 -1.12
N CYS A 134 12.94 -10.25 0.06
CA CYS A 134 12.78 -10.96 1.33
C CYS A 134 11.30 -11.27 1.57
N TYR A 135 10.42 -10.26 1.47
CA TYR A 135 8.99 -10.40 1.65
C TYR A 135 8.38 -11.47 0.73
N LYS A 136 8.74 -11.43 -0.56
CA LYS A 136 8.29 -12.42 -1.55
C LYS A 136 8.67 -13.86 -1.20
N ARG A 137 9.69 -14.10 -0.37
CA ARG A 137 10.02 -15.44 0.09
C ARG A 137 9.06 -15.94 1.16
N TYR A 138 8.59 -15.06 2.05
CA TYR A 138 7.65 -15.43 3.11
C TYR A 138 6.28 -15.80 2.56
N ILE A 139 5.71 -14.97 1.67
CA ILE A 139 4.35 -15.19 1.15
C ILE A 139 4.21 -16.43 0.23
N ASN A 140 5.34 -16.90 -0.32
CA ASN A 140 5.44 -18.07 -1.17
C ASN A 140 5.95 -19.33 -0.46
N ALA A 141 6.31 -19.23 0.82
CA ALA A 141 6.68 -20.36 1.67
C ALA A 141 5.43 -21.11 2.16
#